data_AF-A0A950DAP1-F1
#
_entry.id   AF-A0A950DAP1-F1
#
_cell.length_a   1.000
_cell.length_b   1.000
_cell.length_c   1.000
_cell.angle_alpha   90.00
_cell.angle_beta   90.00
_cell.angle_gamma   90.00
#
_symmetry.space_group_name_H-M   'P 1'
#
loop_
_entity.id
_entity.type
_entity.pdbx_description
1 polymer ?
#
loop_
_entity_poly.entity_id
_entity_poly.type
_entity_poly.pdbx_seq_one_letter_code
_entity_poly.pdbx_strand_id
1 'polypeptide(L)'
;MKLPKLLFGVATADHQAEAFDPTFPDFRDEWERLAGQTLRGKATDFWNRYPEDIGLARDLGCKIFRFSIAWSRVEPAPGRFDASVLEHYRQVASAIRDAGMLPLVTLHHFTWPVHVQERGGMISQNFPTWYQAYVSQVVEAIADLVPYWISFNEPNLLVYGYVKPWWQETYLVPPGGGPELSLSMQLDRAAQLVRNIFVGHRLARETIRQKNPAAKVGANPFVLGLPTALQWCIDFVATRTHSKEQFERRSKIVAEPPVPPPTSVDLVIAQFAPTQDRAAKVAFSKSYDESTERLVVRKGSGIAKLADLNGHRVGYVRGSVANRTLARLAPNSMPRPFETHHNALEALEAGWIDGFLADEVRIAHVGLSSSLEMLDDPLDQRDCAVAVARGKPDLLNLVNAVVAGDLPAGTPVHGRSIEAIRSRGHLRVGVTFDPNADSLPERLKKEIELAEQVGERIFGQRGFVQFELLRMDERVNSLRSWLHFFEPVLRICSVVGTILNSNWWHLGMAGKLPELFCPKECAGQQDFVGLDYYWGIDSFELHRVHQLIDASMSR
;
A
#
# COMPACT_ATOMS: atom_id res chain seq x y z
N MET A 1 -20.17 16.23 -35.11
CA MET A 1 -20.91 17.01 -34.10
C MET A 1 -20.22 18.36 -33.95
N LYS A 2 -20.83 19.49 -34.37
CA LYS A 2 -20.29 20.83 -34.07
C LYS A 2 -20.76 21.20 -32.68
N LEU A 3 -19.92 21.03 -31.66
CA LEU A 3 -20.19 21.46 -30.29
C LEU A 3 -19.86 22.96 -30.19
N PRO A 4 -20.85 23.86 -30.03
CA PRO A 4 -20.57 25.30 -29.96
C PRO A 4 -19.95 25.63 -28.59
N LYS A 5 -18.74 26.20 -28.61
CA LYS A 5 -17.94 26.67 -27.45
C LYS A 5 -17.22 25.58 -26.61
N LEU A 6 -16.71 24.52 -27.24
CA LEU A 6 -15.78 23.60 -26.60
C LEU A 6 -14.33 24.14 -26.66
N LEU A 7 -13.63 24.17 -25.53
CA LEU A 7 -12.19 24.41 -25.48
C LEU A 7 -11.47 23.06 -25.40
N PHE A 8 -10.61 22.78 -26.37
CA PHE A 8 -9.73 21.61 -26.35
C PHE A 8 -8.34 22.02 -25.88
N GLY A 9 -7.69 21.20 -25.07
CA GLY A 9 -6.44 21.58 -24.41
C GLY A 9 -5.67 20.40 -23.84
N VAL A 10 -4.53 20.72 -23.26
CA VAL A 10 -3.65 19.77 -22.56
C VAL A 10 -3.50 20.19 -21.09
N ALA A 11 -3.09 19.26 -20.24
CA ALA A 11 -2.88 19.48 -18.82
C ALA A 11 -1.56 18.88 -18.36
N THR A 12 -0.89 19.56 -17.43
CA THR A 12 0.32 19.08 -16.75
C THR A 12 0.28 19.40 -15.26
N ALA A 13 1.16 18.77 -14.49
CA ALA A 13 1.37 19.01 -13.07
C ALA A 13 2.86 19.24 -12.79
N ASP A 14 3.18 20.20 -11.92
CA ASP A 14 4.54 20.61 -11.55
C ASP A 14 5.40 19.41 -11.20
N HIS A 15 5.02 18.61 -10.20
CA HIS A 15 5.79 17.46 -9.74
C HIS A 15 6.01 16.39 -10.82
N GLN A 16 5.06 16.25 -11.75
CA GLN A 16 5.11 15.22 -12.79
C GLN A 16 5.86 15.67 -14.06
N ALA A 17 6.10 16.97 -14.24
CA ALA A 17 6.64 17.51 -15.49
C ALA A 17 7.84 18.44 -15.32
N GLU A 18 7.91 19.22 -14.26
CA GLU A 18 9.06 20.08 -13.97
C GLU A 18 10.19 19.25 -13.33
N ALA A 19 11.44 19.62 -13.61
CA ALA A 19 12.60 18.96 -13.03
C ALA A 19 12.68 19.17 -11.50
N PHE A 20 13.17 18.16 -10.79
CA PHE A 20 13.49 18.24 -9.37
C PHE A 20 14.61 19.24 -9.13
N ASP A 21 14.46 20.05 -8.07
CA ASP A 21 15.45 21.01 -7.63
C ASP A 21 15.65 20.89 -6.12
N PRO A 22 16.83 20.49 -5.64
CA PRO A 22 17.08 20.27 -4.23
C PRO A 22 17.01 21.55 -3.37
N THR A 23 16.96 22.74 -3.97
CA THR A 23 16.74 23.98 -3.20
C THR A 23 15.26 24.20 -2.86
N PHE A 24 14.34 23.51 -3.54
CA PHE A 24 12.89 23.65 -3.38
C PHE A 24 12.17 22.31 -3.24
N PRO A 25 12.61 21.40 -2.35
CA PRO A 25 11.97 20.10 -2.20
C PRO A 25 10.51 20.29 -1.76
N ASP A 26 9.61 19.52 -2.37
CA ASP A 26 8.26 19.36 -1.83
C ASP A 26 8.18 18.10 -0.97
N PHE A 27 7.10 18.01 -0.19
CA PHE A 27 6.92 16.85 0.70
C PHE A 27 6.73 15.53 -0.08
N ARG A 28 6.28 15.57 -1.34
CA ARG A 28 6.13 14.37 -2.14
C ARG A 28 7.50 13.80 -2.54
N ASP A 29 8.50 14.64 -2.82
CA ASP A 29 9.88 14.20 -3.03
C ASP A 29 10.41 13.40 -1.82
N GLU A 30 10.14 13.86 -0.60
CA GLU A 30 10.54 13.15 0.63
C GLU A 30 9.79 11.83 0.80
N TRP A 31 8.49 11.84 0.53
CA TRP A 31 7.65 10.65 0.65
C TRP A 31 8.06 9.57 -0.36
N GLU A 32 8.30 9.93 -1.62
CA GLU A 32 8.77 9.00 -2.67
C GLU A 32 10.11 8.38 -2.30
N ARG A 33 11.05 9.20 -1.79
CA ARG A 33 12.35 8.73 -1.30
C ARG A 33 12.22 7.74 -0.14
N LEU A 34 11.37 8.04 0.84
CA LEU A 34 11.15 7.16 2.00
C LEU A 34 10.41 5.88 1.62
N ALA A 35 9.51 5.95 0.65
CA ALA A 35 8.74 4.80 0.15
C ALA A 35 9.52 3.94 -0.85
N GLY A 36 10.75 4.34 -1.25
CA GLY A 36 11.54 3.64 -2.26
C GLY A 36 10.92 3.68 -3.65
N GLN A 37 10.18 4.74 -3.98
CA GLN A 37 9.56 4.94 -5.29
C GLN A 37 10.56 5.54 -6.30
N THR A 38 10.18 5.54 -7.58
CA THR A 38 10.91 6.25 -8.62
C THR A 38 10.94 7.73 -8.30
N LEU A 39 12.14 8.29 -8.14
CA LEU A 39 12.32 9.70 -7.85
C LEU A 39 12.01 10.55 -9.10
N ARG A 40 11.40 11.72 -8.90
CA ARG A 40 11.05 12.73 -9.92
C ARG A 40 12.12 12.99 -10.98
N GLY A 41 13.39 13.12 -10.57
CA GLY A 41 14.51 13.36 -11.48
C GLY A 41 14.29 14.60 -12.34
N LYS A 42 14.44 14.49 -13.67
CA LYS A 42 14.14 15.61 -14.59
C LYS A 42 12.69 15.68 -15.04
N ALA A 43 11.87 14.65 -14.77
CA ALA A 43 10.55 14.50 -15.39
C ALA A 43 10.63 14.74 -16.92
N THR A 44 9.79 15.63 -17.48
CA THR A 44 9.88 16.07 -18.89
C THR A 44 10.69 17.36 -19.07
N ASP A 45 11.24 17.91 -17.98
CA ASP A 45 11.97 19.17 -17.89
C ASP A 45 11.13 20.40 -18.31
N PHE A 46 9.84 20.39 -18.02
CA PHE A 46 8.90 21.47 -18.37
C PHE A 46 9.35 22.83 -17.83
N TRP A 47 9.99 22.87 -16.66
CA TRP A 47 10.53 24.10 -16.07
C TRP A 47 11.43 24.87 -17.05
N ASN A 48 12.30 24.17 -17.79
CA ASN A 48 13.20 24.81 -18.76
C ASN A 48 12.63 24.81 -20.17
N ARG A 49 11.74 23.87 -20.49
CA ARG A 49 11.28 23.58 -21.86
C ARG A 49 9.83 23.97 -22.14
N TYR A 50 9.16 24.67 -21.21
CA TYR A 50 7.79 25.11 -21.38
C TYR A 50 7.51 25.85 -22.71
N PRO A 51 8.42 26.65 -23.32
CA PRO A 51 8.12 27.29 -24.60
C PRO A 51 7.94 26.27 -25.73
N GLU A 52 8.70 25.17 -25.71
CA GLU A 52 8.60 24.08 -26.68
C GLU A 52 7.27 23.34 -26.52
N ASP A 53 6.94 22.94 -25.28
CA ASP A 53 5.72 22.20 -24.98
C ASP A 53 4.44 23.02 -25.26
N ILE A 54 4.47 24.33 -24.99
CA ILE A 54 3.39 25.27 -25.37
C ILE A 54 3.29 25.39 -26.90
N GLY A 55 4.43 25.45 -27.60
CA GLY A 55 4.48 25.46 -29.06
C GLY A 55 3.84 24.20 -29.66
N LEU A 56 4.14 23.02 -29.10
CA LEU A 56 3.52 21.75 -29.49
C LEU A 56 2.01 21.75 -29.26
N ALA A 57 1.54 22.24 -28.11
CA ALA A 57 0.11 22.33 -27.82
C ALA A 57 -0.61 23.29 -28.78
N ARG A 58 0.01 24.42 -29.12
CA ARG A 58 -0.50 25.34 -30.16
C ARG A 58 -0.62 24.64 -31.51
N ASP A 59 0.41 23.91 -31.93
CA ASP A 59 0.46 23.23 -33.22
C ASP A 59 -0.56 22.09 -33.32
N LEU A 60 -0.93 21.46 -32.19
CA LEU A 60 -2.06 20.55 -32.06
C LEU A 60 -3.44 21.24 -32.17
N GLY A 61 -3.48 22.57 -32.19
CA GLY A 61 -4.70 23.36 -32.27
C GLY A 61 -5.41 23.57 -30.92
N CYS A 62 -4.72 23.33 -29.80
CA CYS A 62 -5.27 23.59 -28.47
C CYS A 62 -5.67 25.06 -28.30
N LYS A 63 -6.66 25.28 -27.44
CA LYS A 63 -7.23 26.60 -27.09
C LYS A 63 -7.09 26.93 -25.61
N ILE A 64 -6.73 25.94 -24.80
CA ILE A 64 -6.50 26.09 -23.36
C ILE A 64 -5.32 25.20 -22.96
N PHE A 65 -4.50 25.67 -22.02
CA PHE A 65 -3.37 24.93 -21.49
C PHE A 65 -3.44 24.98 -19.96
N ARG A 66 -3.54 23.80 -19.33
CA ARG A 66 -3.58 23.66 -17.88
C ARG A 66 -2.21 23.31 -17.33
N PHE A 67 -1.76 24.03 -16.30
CA PHE A 67 -0.55 23.71 -15.54
C PHE A 67 -0.77 23.95 -14.04
N SER A 68 0.04 23.36 -13.17
CA SER A 68 0.05 23.67 -11.73
C SER A 68 1.29 24.46 -11.31
N ILE A 69 1.21 25.10 -10.16
CA ILE A 69 2.28 25.88 -9.56
C ILE A 69 2.87 25.10 -8.38
N ALA A 70 4.19 24.92 -8.37
CA ALA A 70 4.89 24.29 -7.27
C ALA A 70 4.94 25.23 -6.07
N TRP A 71 4.09 24.99 -5.06
CA TRP A 71 4.07 25.80 -3.83
C TRP A 71 5.45 25.80 -3.13
N SER A 72 6.17 24.67 -3.10
CA SER A 72 7.53 24.61 -2.53
C SER A 72 8.53 25.57 -3.17
N ARG A 73 8.39 25.86 -4.48
CA ARG A 73 9.23 26.85 -5.17
C ARG A 73 8.79 28.28 -4.84
N VAL A 74 7.49 28.54 -4.76
CA VAL A 74 6.95 29.87 -4.48
C VAL A 74 7.24 30.30 -3.04
N GLU A 75 7.10 29.38 -2.08
CA GLU A 75 7.35 29.60 -0.65
C GLU A 75 8.33 28.53 -0.13
N PRO A 76 9.65 28.67 -0.34
CA PRO A 76 10.64 27.70 0.15
C PRO A 76 10.67 27.57 1.68
N ALA A 77 10.39 28.66 2.40
CA ALA A 77 10.37 28.70 3.86
C ALA A 77 9.16 29.52 4.35
N PRO A 78 8.68 29.30 5.58
CA PRO A 78 7.47 29.95 6.08
C PRO A 78 7.48 31.48 5.88
N GLY A 79 6.53 31.99 5.08
CA GLY A 79 6.38 33.42 4.79
C GLY A 79 7.48 34.05 3.90
N ARG A 80 8.44 33.26 3.42
CA ARG A 80 9.48 33.71 2.49
C ARG A 80 9.09 33.33 1.07
N PHE A 81 8.67 34.32 0.29
CA PHE A 81 8.24 34.12 -1.10
C PHE A 81 9.36 34.45 -2.09
N ASP A 82 9.52 33.62 -3.12
CA ASP A 82 10.52 33.81 -4.17
C ASP A 82 9.91 34.54 -5.37
N ALA A 83 10.27 35.82 -5.53
CA ALA A 83 9.79 36.65 -6.63
C ALA A 83 10.28 36.17 -8.01
N SER A 84 11.44 35.51 -8.08
CA SER A 84 11.96 34.99 -9.36
C SER A 84 11.15 33.79 -9.85
N VAL A 85 10.67 32.95 -8.93
CA VAL A 85 9.76 31.84 -9.24
C VAL A 85 8.38 32.35 -9.67
N LEU A 86 7.85 33.37 -8.99
CA LEU A 86 6.59 34.00 -9.40
C LEU A 86 6.69 34.62 -10.80
N GLU A 87 7.80 35.28 -11.10
CA GLU A 87 8.08 35.82 -12.44
C GLU A 87 8.20 34.70 -13.49
N HIS A 88 8.84 33.57 -13.15
CA HIS A 88 8.87 32.40 -14.04
C HIS A 88 7.45 31.92 -14.40
N TYR A 89 6.56 31.72 -13.42
CA TYR A 89 5.17 31.32 -13.71
C TYR A 89 4.38 32.39 -14.48
N ARG A 90 4.70 33.68 -14.30
CA ARG A 90 4.16 34.78 -15.13
C ARG A 90 4.62 34.65 -16.59
N GLN A 91 5.88 34.26 -16.83
CA GLN A 91 6.42 34.01 -18.16
C GLN A 91 5.78 32.79 -18.82
N VAL A 92 5.54 31.71 -18.07
CA VAL A 92 4.77 30.55 -18.55
C VAL A 92 3.36 30.97 -18.97
N ALA A 93 2.64 31.70 -18.12
CA ALA A 93 1.29 32.19 -18.44
C ALA A 93 1.28 33.14 -19.65
N SER A 94 2.29 34.00 -19.78
CA SER A 94 2.46 34.90 -20.93
C SER A 94 2.71 34.10 -22.21
N ALA A 95 3.59 33.11 -22.18
CA ALA A 95 3.87 32.26 -23.35
C ALA A 95 2.61 31.50 -23.83
N ILE A 96 1.76 31.03 -22.91
CA ILE A 96 0.46 30.41 -23.26
C ILE A 96 -0.46 31.42 -23.96
N ARG A 97 -0.50 32.66 -23.47
CA ARG A 97 -1.30 33.75 -24.07
C ARG A 97 -0.79 34.15 -25.45
N ASP A 98 0.51 34.29 -25.60
CA ASP A 98 1.18 34.63 -26.85
C ASP A 98 0.99 33.54 -27.91
N ALA A 99 0.88 32.28 -27.48
CA ALA A 99 0.50 31.15 -28.32
C ALA A 99 -1.00 31.11 -28.70
N GLY A 100 -1.80 32.09 -28.27
CA GLY A 100 -3.23 32.18 -28.57
C GLY A 100 -4.12 31.21 -27.77
N MET A 101 -3.62 30.68 -26.65
CA MET A 101 -4.34 29.79 -25.74
C MET A 101 -4.73 30.50 -24.45
N LEU A 102 -5.73 29.96 -23.74
CA LEU A 102 -6.11 30.40 -22.40
C LEU A 102 -5.30 29.61 -21.36
N PRO A 103 -4.63 30.27 -20.39
CA PRO A 103 -4.06 29.60 -19.23
C PRO A 103 -5.16 29.06 -18.32
N LEU A 104 -4.96 27.88 -17.75
CA LEU A 104 -5.74 27.36 -16.64
C LEU A 104 -4.78 26.93 -15.53
N VAL A 105 -4.79 27.63 -14.40
CA VAL A 105 -3.83 27.39 -13.32
C VAL A 105 -4.42 26.49 -12.23
N THR A 106 -3.69 25.46 -11.84
CA THR A 106 -3.98 24.62 -10.68
C THR A 106 -3.09 25.04 -9.51
N LEU A 107 -3.68 25.47 -8.39
CA LEU A 107 -2.94 26.02 -7.24
C LEU A 107 -2.36 24.93 -6.33
N HIS A 108 -3.02 23.78 -6.22
CA HIS A 108 -2.56 22.64 -5.42
C HIS A 108 -2.76 21.31 -6.17
N HIS A 109 -1.67 20.60 -6.44
CA HIS A 109 -1.65 19.35 -7.20
C HIS A 109 -0.88 18.25 -6.44
N PHE A 110 -1.40 17.83 -5.28
CA PHE A 110 -0.80 16.81 -4.40
C PHE A 110 0.58 17.15 -3.81
N THR A 111 1.09 18.36 -4.02
CA THR A 111 2.38 18.82 -3.49
C THR A 111 2.22 20.06 -2.62
N TRP A 112 3.04 20.13 -1.58
CA TRP A 112 3.16 21.28 -0.68
C TRP A 112 4.57 21.33 -0.09
N PRO A 113 5.03 22.50 0.42
CA PRO A 113 6.36 22.62 0.99
C PRO A 113 6.58 21.69 2.19
N VAL A 114 7.80 21.17 2.36
CA VAL A 114 8.19 20.34 3.52
C VAL A 114 7.85 21.04 4.84
N HIS A 115 8.15 22.34 4.93
CA HIS A 115 7.88 23.12 6.14
C HIS A 115 6.37 23.26 6.46
N VAL A 116 5.47 23.07 5.48
CA VAL A 116 4.02 22.98 5.72
C VAL A 116 3.67 21.62 6.31
N GLN A 117 4.29 20.55 5.80
CA GLN A 117 4.13 19.21 6.38
C GLN A 117 4.59 19.13 7.84
N GLU A 118 5.77 19.69 8.15
CA GLU A 118 6.33 19.71 9.51
C GLU A 118 5.39 20.38 10.52
N ARG A 119 4.53 21.29 10.06
CA ARG A 119 3.52 21.99 10.87
C ARG A 119 2.13 21.34 10.82
N GLY A 120 2.06 20.07 10.43
CA GLY A 120 0.84 19.27 10.39
C GLY A 120 0.20 19.14 9.00
N GLY A 121 0.82 19.70 7.96
CA GLY A 121 0.37 19.55 6.57
C GLY A 121 -1.07 20.02 6.36
N MET A 122 -1.79 19.33 5.48
CA MET A 122 -3.16 19.68 5.10
C MET A 122 -4.22 19.48 6.20
N ILE A 123 -3.89 18.76 7.28
CA ILE A 123 -4.79 18.56 8.42
C ILE A 123 -4.57 19.58 9.55
N SER A 124 -3.56 20.44 9.43
CA SER A 124 -3.35 21.53 10.38
C SER A 124 -4.52 22.50 10.33
N GLN A 125 -5.01 22.98 11.47
CA GLN A 125 -6.07 23.99 11.50
C GLN A 125 -5.64 25.30 10.82
N ASN A 126 -4.33 25.56 10.75
CA ASN A 126 -3.74 26.73 10.12
C ASN A 126 -3.50 26.54 8.61
N PHE A 127 -3.70 25.34 8.05
CA PHE A 127 -3.47 25.06 6.64
C PHE A 127 -4.21 26.03 5.71
N PRO A 128 -5.52 26.32 5.89
CA PRO A 128 -6.22 27.25 5.01
C PRO A 128 -5.60 28.66 5.00
N THR A 129 -5.04 29.11 6.13
CA THR A 129 -4.38 30.41 6.24
C THR A 129 -3.04 30.44 5.50
N TRP A 130 -2.19 29.41 5.66
CA TRP A 130 -0.94 29.31 4.90
C TRP A 130 -1.20 29.20 3.40
N TYR A 131 -2.17 28.36 3.03
CA TYR A 131 -2.59 28.22 1.65
C TYR A 131 -3.10 29.55 1.07
N GLN A 132 -3.91 30.30 1.82
CA GLN A 132 -4.36 31.63 1.37
C GLN A 132 -3.19 32.59 1.17
N ALA A 133 -2.20 32.62 2.06
CA ALA A 133 -1.04 33.50 1.92
C ALA A 133 -0.24 33.20 0.63
N TYR A 134 -0.01 31.91 0.34
CA TYR A 134 0.56 31.45 -0.93
C TYR A 134 -0.28 31.86 -2.13
N VAL A 135 -1.60 31.60 -2.10
CA VAL A 135 -2.50 31.97 -3.18
C VAL A 135 -2.50 33.48 -3.42
N SER A 136 -2.44 34.30 -2.37
CA SER A 136 -2.35 35.76 -2.51
C SER A 136 -1.11 36.20 -3.29
N GLN A 137 0.05 35.59 -3.06
CA GLN A 137 1.28 35.93 -3.80
C GLN A 137 1.21 35.49 -5.26
N VAL A 138 0.70 34.29 -5.52
CA VAL A 138 0.46 33.80 -6.89
C VAL A 138 -0.50 34.72 -7.64
N VAL A 139 -1.65 35.04 -7.03
CA VAL A 139 -2.70 35.87 -7.63
C VAL A 139 -2.17 37.27 -7.93
N GLU A 140 -1.41 37.87 -7.02
CA GLU A 140 -0.80 39.19 -7.26
C GLU A 140 0.13 39.17 -8.47
N ALA A 141 0.88 38.09 -8.66
CA ALA A 141 1.85 37.96 -9.74
C ALA A 141 1.23 37.67 -11.13
N ILE A 142 0.14 36.90 -11.23
CA ILE A 142 -0.31 36.35 -12.53
C ILE A 142 -1.81 36.51 -12.85
N ALA A 143 -2.64 37.06 -11.97
CA ALA A 143 -4.10 36.97 -12.14
C ALA A 143 -4.70 37.81 -13.27
N ASP A 144 -3.98 38.80 -13.77
CA ASP A 144 -4.32 39.53 -14.99
C ASP A 144 -4.25 38.65 -16.24
N LEU A 145 -3.39 37.63 -16.23
CA LEU A 145 -3.20 36.71 -17.35
C LEU A 145 -4.09 35.46 -17.28
N VAL A 146 -4.63 35.11 -16.11
CA VAL A 146 -5.25 33.80 -15.88
C VAL A 146 -6.78 33.94 -15.65
N PRO A 147 -7.62 33.44 -16.59
CA PRO A 147 -9.07 33.52 -16.49
C PRO A 147 -9.70 32.32 -15.75
N TYR A 148 -9.01 31.18 -15.69
CA TYR A 148 -9.51 29.93 -15.10
C TYR A 148 -8.56 29.39 -14.05
N TRP A 149 -9.12 29.01 -12.91
CA TRP A 149 -8.37 28.52 -11.75
C TRP A 149 -8.97 27.24 -11.20
N ILE A 150 -8.12 26.26 -10.91
CA ILE A 150 -8.42 25.09 -10.10
C ILE A 150 -7.70 25.28 -8.77
N SER A 151 -8.47 25.43 -7.70
CA SER A 151 -7.91 25.51 -6.34
C SER A 151 -7.22 24.20 -5.94
N PHE A 152 -7.92 23.07 -6.01
CA PHE A 152 -7.40 21.75 -5.67
C PHE A 152 -7.65 20.77 -6.81
N ASN A 153 -6.59 20.07 -7.22
CA ASN A 153 -6.72 18.89 -8.07
C ASN A 153 -7.17 17.68 -7.27
N GLU A 154 -8.12 16.92 -7.81
CA GLU A 154 -8.62 15.65 -7.30
C GLU A 154 -8.74 15.60 -5.77
N PRO A 155 -9.43 16.56 -5.13
CA PRO A 155 -9.48 16.66 -3.67
C PRO A 155 -9.97 15.37 -3.00
N ASN A 156 -10.84 14.63 -3.69
CA ASN A 156 -11.32 13.31 -3.28
C ASN A 156 -10.20 12.29 -3.02
N LEU A 157 -9.15 12.31 -3.84
CA LEU A 157 -8.05 11.35 -3.74
C LEU A 157 -7.11 11.65 -2.58
N LEU A 158 -7.02 12.91 -2.12
CA LEU A 158 -6.19 13.29 -0.97
C LEU A 158 -6.62 12.54 0.32
N VAL A 159 -7.87 12.10 0.43
CA VAL A 159 -8.36 11.30 1.55
C VAL A 159 -7.60 9.97 1.68
N TYR A 160 -7.15 9.37 0.56
CA TYR A 160 -6.36 8.14 0.56
C TYR A 160 -4.93 8.31 1.09
N GLY A 161 -4.52 9.55 1.43
CA GLY A 161 -3.30 9.81 2.19
C GLY A 161 -3.49 9.76 3.69
N TYR A 162 -4.74 9.69 4.17
CA TYR A 162 -5.09 9.71 5.58
C TYR A 162 -5.89 8.48 6.03
N VAL A 163 -6.58 7.83 5.09
CA VAL A 163 -7.29 6.56 5.32
C VAL A 163 -6.72 5.51 4.38
N LYS A 164 -6.20 4.42 4.95
CA LYS A 164 -5.74 3.26 4.19
C LYS A 164 -6.81 2.15 4.24
N PRO A 165 -7.33 1.71 3.09
CA PRO A 165 -8.20 0.55 3.06
C PRO A 165 -7.47 -0.71 3.52
N TRP A 166 -8.15 -1.64 4.22
CA TRP A 166 -7.50 -2.75 4.92
C TRP A 166 -6.74 -3.75 4.02
N TRP A 167 -7.06 -3.81 2.73
CA TRP A 167 -6.38 -4.66 1.75
C TRP A 167 -5.20 -3.97 1.06
N GLN A 168 -5.00 -2.66 1.27
CA GLN A 168 -3.85 -1.95 0.73
C GLN A 168 -2.67 -2.09 1.69
N GLU A 169 -1.53 -2.51 1.14
CA GLU A 169 -0.29 -2.64 1.91
C GLU A 169 0.26 -1.25 2.26
N THR A 170 0.22 -0.33 1.30
CA THR A 170 0.71 1.05 1.40
C THR A 170 -0.40 2.06 1.15
N TYR A 171 -0.21 3.30 1.60
CA TYR A 171 -1.10 4.41 1.23
C TYR A 171 -0.95 4.73 -0.26
N LEU A 172 -2.06 5.14 -0.89
CA LEU A 172 -2.08 5.46 -2.33
C LEU A 172 -1.42 6.81 -2.62
N VAL A 173 -1.60 7.79 -1.74
CA VAL A 173 -1.05 9.15 -1.86
C VAL A 173 -0.39 9.56 -0.54
N PRO A 174 0.56 10.51 -0.56
CA PRO A 174 1.10 11.13 0.66
C PRO A 174 0.00 11.82 1.49
N PRO A 175 0.18 11.99 2.83
CA PRO A 175 1.37 11.67 3.61
C PRO A 175 1.44 10.24 4.14
N GLY A 176 0.33 9.51 4.15
CA GLY A 176 0.22 8.23 4.80
C GLY A 176 0.24 8.31 6.33
N GLY A 177 0.46 7.15 6.96
CA GLY A 177 0.43 6.98 8.41
C GLY A 177 1.23 5.77 8.87
N GLY A 178 1.79 5.85 10.08
CA GLY A 178 2.45 4.73 10.74
C GLY A 178 1.48 3.65 11.24
N PRO A 179 1.98 2.45 11.57
CA PRO A 179 1.18 1.31 12.03
C PRO A 179 0.41 1.56 13.34
N GLU A 180 0.80 2.57 14.12
CA GLU A 180 0.18 2.99 15.37
C GLU A 180 -1.14 3.77 15.21
N LEU A 181 -1.46 4.22 13.98
CA LEU A 181 -2.67 5.00 13.73
C LEU A 181 -3.94 4.16 13.80
N SER A 182 -4.68 4.34 14.89
CA SER A 182 -6.03 3.79 15.02
C SER A 182 -6.95 4.29 13.91
N LEU A 183 -7.99 3.52 13.60
CA LEU A 183 -8.97 3.92 12.60
C LEU A 183 -9.66 5.26 12.97
N SER A 184 -10.02 5.47 14.23
CA SER A 184 -10.65 6.73 14.64
C SER A 184 -9.74 7.93 14.36
N MET A 185 -8.44 7.80 14.62
CA MET A 185 -7.47 8.84 14.29
C MET A 185 -7.34 9.07 12.78
N GLN A 186 -7.36 8.02 11.96
CA GLN A 186 -7.35 8.15 10.49
C GLN A 186 -8.58 8.90 9.97
N LEU A 187 -9.76 8.59 10.52
CA LEU A 187 -11.02 9.24 10.14
C LEU A 187 -11.09 10.70 10.61
N ASP A 188 -10.57 11.00 11.79
CA ASP A 188 -10.44 12.37 12.30
C ASP A 188 -9.55 13.22 11.40
N ARG A 189 -8.42 12.66 10.98
CA ARG A 189 -7.51 13.32 10.03
C ARG A 189 -8.20 13.56 8.69
N ALA A 190 -8.91 12.57 8.15
CA ALA A 190 -9.65 12.74 6.90
C ALA A 190 -10.78 13.79 7.03
N ALA A 191 -11.51 13.81 8.14
CA ALA A 191 -12.54 14.80 8.40
C ALA A 191 -11.96 16.23 8.42
N GLN A 192 -10.84 16.40 9.12
CA GLN A 192 -10.13 17.68 9.20
C GLN A 192 -9.57 18.11 7.85
N LEU A 193 -9.02 17.17 7.06
CA LEU A 193 -8.59 17.42 5.69
C LEU A 193 -9.75 17.96 4.84
N VAL A 194 -10.88 17.24 4.80
CA VAL A 194 -12.04 17.63 3.99
C VAL A 194 -12.49 19.05 4.34
N ARG A 195 -12.59 19.34 5.64
CA ARG A 195 -12.90 20.69 6.13
C ARG A 195 -11.92 21.74 5.62
N ASN A 196 -10.62 21.48 5.78
CA ASN A 196 -9.57 22.42 5.41
C ASN A 196 -9.54 22.71 3.90
N ILE A 197 -9.79 21.71 3.05
CA ILE A 197 -9.82 21.90 1.60
C ILE A 197 -11.04 22.76 1.20
N PHE A 198 -12.23 22.56 1.80
CA PHE A 198 -13.38 23.43 1.53
C PHE A 198 -13.13 24.88 1.94
N VAL A 199 -12.56 25.11 3.12
CA VAL A 199 -12.20 26.45 3.59
C VAL A 199 -11.13 27.07 2.69
N GLY A 200 -10.09 26.31 2.35
CA GLY A 200 -9.02 26.74 1.45
C GLY A 200 -9.55 27.09 0.05
N HIS A 201 -10.51 26.33 -0.48
CA HIS A 201 -11.16 26.61 -1.76
C HIS A 201 -11.90 27.95 -1.74
N ARG A 202 -12.73 28.17 -0.72
CA ARG A 202 -13.45 29.44 -0.53
C ARG A 202 -12.48 30.61 -0.44
N LEU A 203 -11.45 30.51 0.40
CA LEU A 203 -10.44 31.56 0.57
C LEU A 203 -9.69 31.85 -0.72
N ALA A 204 -9.26 30.80 -1.45
CA ALA A 204 -8.59 30.98 -2.74
C ALA A 204 -9.52 31.69 -3.75
N ARG A 205 -10.80 31.29 -3.82
CA ARG A 205 -11.77 31.94 -4.70
C ARG A 205 -11.98 33.42 -4.35
N GLU A 206 -12.11 33.74 -3.07
CA GLU A 206 -12.23 35.12 -2.59
C GLU A 206 -11.00 35.94 -3.01
N THR A 207 -9.80 35.45 -2.72
CA THR A 207 -8.53 36.11 -3.08
C THR A 207 -8.41 36.33 -4.59
N ILE A 208 -8.71 35.33 -5.41
CA ILE A 208 -8.68 35.43 -6.87
C ILE A 208 -9.68 36.48 -7.36
N ARG A 209 -10.94 36.43 -6.88
CA ARG A 209 -12.00 37.34 -7.34
C ARG A 209 -11.84 38.78 -6.87
N GLN A 210 -11.15 39.01 -5.76
CA GLN A 210 -10.77 40.35 -5.32
C GLN A 210 -9.83 41.03 -6.33
N LYS A 211 -8.88 40.28 -6.91
CA LYS A 211 -7.93 40.79 -7.92
C LYS A 211 -8.54 40.80 -9.33
N ASN A 212 -9.26 39.74 -9.69
CA ASN A 212 -9.90 39.58 -10.99
C ASN A 212 -11.36 39.10 -10.82
N PRO A 213 -12.34 40.02 -10.74
CA PRO A 213 -13.75 39.66 -10.53
C PRO A 213 -14.36 38.79 -11.62
N ALA A 214 -13.78 38.78 -12.83
CA ALA A 214 -14.23 38.00 -13.98
C ALA A 214 -13.64 36.57 -14.02
N ALA A 215 -12.59 36.30 -13.24
CA ALA A 215 -11.99 34.98 -13.15
C ALA A 215 -12.98 33.92 -12.69
N LYS A 216 -12.84 32.71 -13.21
CA LYS A 216 -13.63 31.54 -12.85
C LYS A 216 -12.78 30.62 -11.98
N VAL A 217 -13.31 30.25 -10.82
CA VAL A 217 -12.61 29.40 -9.85
C VAL A 217 -13.39 28.11 -9.62
N GLY A 218 -12.70 27.00 -9.75
CA GLY A 218 -13.23 25.67 -9.60
C GLY A 218 -12.34 24.75 -8.77
N ALA A 219 -12.75 23.50 -8.73
CA ALA A 219 -11.94 22.37 -8.32
C ALA A 219 -12.10 21.26 -9.36
N ASN A 220 -11.18 20.30 -9.32
CA ASN A 220 -11.16 19.18 -10.27
C ASN A 220 -11.37 17.86 -9.55
N PRO A 221 -12.57 17.57 -9.01
CA PRO A 221 -12.84 16.31 -8.33
C PRO A 221 -12.63 15.12 -9.28
N PHE A 222 -11.92 14.11 -8.78
CA PHE A 222 -11.88 12.79 -9.40
C PHE A 222 -13.27 12.15 -9.28
N VAL A 223 -13.87 11.78 -10.41
CA VAL A 223 -15.19 11.14 -10.47
C VAL A 223 -15.10 9.86 -11.29
N LEU A 224 -15.41 8.74 -10.65
CA LEU A 224 -15.62 7.46 -11.35
C LEU A 224 -17.05 7.39 -11.89
N GLY A 225 -17.20 7.01 -13.15
CA GLY A 225 -18.51 6.75 -13.75
C GLY A 225 -19.13 5.49 -13.14
N LEU A 226 -20.10 5.65 -12.24
CA LEU A 226 -20.85 4.54 -11.64
C LEU A 226 -22.25 4.43 -12.22
N PRO A 227 -22.86 3.22 -12.23
CA PRO A 227 -24.27 3.07 -12.53
C PRO A 227 -25.14 3.96 -11.63
N THR A 228 -26.13 4.63 -12.20
CA THR A 228 -26.96 5.63 -11.50
C THR A 228 -27.58 5.12 -10.20
N ALA A 229 -28.02 3.86 -10.17
CA ALA A 229 -28.60 3.25 -8.97
C ALA A 229 -27.56 3.12 -7.84
N LEU A 230 -26.31 2.77 -8.19
CA LEU A 230 -25.22 2.74 -7.24
C LEU A 230 -24.92 4.17 -6.76
N GLN A 231 -24.80 5.14 -7.68
CA GLN A 231 -24.59 6.56 -7.38
C GLN A 231 -25.64 7.12 -6.40
N TRP A 232 -26.91 6.74 -6.56
CA TRP A 232 -27.98 7.16 -5.66
C TRP A 232 -27.83 6.58 -4.26
N CYS A 233 -27.51 5.30 -4.13
CA CYS A 233 -27.25 4.67 -2.83
C CYS A 233 -26.10 5.36 -2.09
N ILE A 234 -25.08 5.80 -2.84
CA ILE A 234 -23.96 6.59 -2.32
C ILE A 234 -24.45 7.87 -1.63
N ASP A 235 -25.11 8.70 -2.44
CA ASP A 235 -25.52 10.03 -2.03
C ASP A 235 -26.52 9.93 -0.88
N PHE A 236 -27.39 8.91 -0.90
CA PHE A 236 -28.34 8.61 0.16
C PHE A 236 -27.66 8.31 1.50
N VAL A 237 -26.58 7.52 1.50
CA VAL A 237 -25.82 7.17 2.70
C VAL A 237 -25.04 8.39 3.20
N ALA A 238 -24.29 9.06 2.32
CA ALA A 238 -23.45 10.21 2.68
C ALA A 238 -24.27 11.35 3.31
N THR A 239 -25.39 11.73 2.69
CA THR A 239 -26.29 12.81 3.17
C THR A 239 -26.98 12.52 4.50
N ARG A 240 -27.02 11.25 4.93
CA ARG A 240 -27.61 10.83 6.22
C ARG A 240 -26.58 10.57 7.32
N THR A 241 -25.31 10.89 7.06
CA THR A 241 -24.27 10.79 8.09
C THR A 241 -24.23 12.12 8.82
N HIS A 242 -24.87 12.20 9.98
CA HIS A 242 -25.06 13.47 10.71
C HIS A 242 -24.13 13.64 11.91
N SER A 243 -23.39 12.59 12.30
CA SER A 243 -22.44 12.65 13.42
C SER A 243 -21.13 11.96 13.10
N LYS A 244 -20.10 12.30 13.88
CA LYS A 244 -18.80 11.64 13.85
C LYS A 244 -18.93 10.14 14.14
N GLU A 245 -19.74 9.72 15.12
CA GLU A 245 -19.90 8.29 15.42
C GLU A 245 -20.56 7.52 14.26
N GLN A 246 -21.51 8.13 13.56
CA GLN A 246 -22.13 7.51 12.39
C GLN A 246 -21.14 7.35 11.24
N PHE A 247 -20.28 8.36 11.02
CA PHE A 247 -19.22 8.33 10.02
C PHE A 247 -18.19 7.24 10.35
N GLU A 248 -17.75 7.17 11.61
CA GLU A 248 -16.84 6.15 12.11
C GLU A 248 -17.40 4.74 11.95
N ARG A 249 -18.66 4.52 12.35
CA ARG A 249 -19.31 3.21 12.27
C ARG A 249 -19.36 2.69 10.83
N ARG A 250 -19.62 3.56 9.86
CA ARG A 250 -19.74 3.21 8.44
C ARG A 250 -18.37 3.00 7.79
N SER A 251 -17.38 3.80 8.18
CA SER A 251 -16.02 3.73 7.64
C SER A 251 -15.22 2.51 8.12
N LYS A 252 -15.67 1.81 9.16
CA LYS A 252 -15.10 0.51 9.59
C LYS A 252 -15.07 -0.53 8.47
N ILE A 253 -16.06 -0.53 7.56
CA ILE A 253 -16.11 -1.46 6.42
C ILE A 253 -14.96 -1.18 5.43
N VAL A 254 -14.51 0.08 5.39
CA VAL A 254 -13.42 0.56 4.52
C VAL A 254 -12.06 0.15 5.05
N ALA A 255 -11.83 0.31 6.35
CA ALA A 255 -10.49 0.27 6.92
C ALA A 255 -10.23 -0.90 7.89
N GLU A 256 -11.26 -1.65 8.29
CA GLU A 256 -11.10 -2.92 9.01
C GLU A 256 -11.62 -4.07 8.14
N PRO A 257 -10.93 -5.22 8.10
CA PRO A 257 -11.51 -6.42 7.53
C PRO A 257 -12.74 -6.79 8.36
N PRO A 258 -13.89 -7.16 7.75
CA PRO A 258 -14.98 -7.76 8.51
C PRO A 258 -14.44 -9.02 9.17
N VAL A 259 -14.71 -9.17 10.48
CA VAL A 259 -14.31 -10.27 11.40
C VAL A 259 -13.26 -11.23 10.80
N PRO A 260 -11.99 -11.23 11.29
CA PRO A 260 -10.95 -12.08 10.73
C PRO A 260 -11.47 -13.51 10.64
N PRO A 261 -11.59 -14.05 9.42
CA PRO A 261 -12.39 -15.25 9.22
C PRO A 261 -11.66 -16.45 9.84
N PRO A 262 -12.38 -17.46 10.36
CA PRO A 262 -11.75 -18.58 11.03
C PRO A 262 -10.78 -19.28 10.07
N THR A 263 -9.52 -19.38 10.51
CA THR A 263 -8.44 -20.12 9.85
C THR A 263 -8.49 -21.58 10.31
N SER A 264 -7.86 -22.51 9.56
CA SER A 264 -7.81 -23.90 10.03
C SER A 264 -6.92 -23.98 11.28
N VAL A 265 -5.78 -23.28 11.28
CA VAL A 265 -4.86 -23.12 12.42
C VAL A 265 -4.62 -21.65 12.80
N ASP A 266 -4.18 -21.37 14.02
CA ASP A 266 -3.87 -20.01 14.49
C ASP A 266 -2.43 -19.59 14.20
N LEU A 267 -1.50 -20.54 14.37
CA LEU A 267 -0.09 -20.41 14.07
C LEU A 267 0.42 -21.66 13.35
N VAL A 268 1.50 -21.49 12.60
CA VAL A 268 2.28 -22.61 12.04
C VAL A 268 3.72 -22.49 12.51
N ILE A 269 4.20 -23.54 13.18
CA ILE A 269 5.57 -23.71 13.63
C ILE A 269 6.11 -24.94 12.92
N ALA A 270 6.96 -24.73 11.91
CA ALA A 270 7.27 -25.80 10.96
C ALA A 270 8.58 -25.59 10.18
N GLN A 271 9.62 -25.08 10.85
CA GLN A 271 10.96 -24.84 10.32
C GLN A 271 10.97 -24.28 8.89
N PHE A 272 10.44 -23.05 8.71
CA PHE A 272 10.43 -22.45 7.38
C PHE A 272 10.73 -20.97 7.33
N ALA A 273 11.42 -20.61 6.26
CA ALA A 273 11.88 -19.26 6.04
C ALA A 273 10.75 -18.30 5.60
N PRO A 274 10.76 -17.06 6.14
CA PRO A 274 9.85 -15.98 5.75
C PRO A 274 10.26 -15.39 4.40
N THR A 275 9.97 -16.09 3.29
CA THR A 275 10.21 -15.54 1.95
C THR A 275 9.20 -14.44 1.61
N GLN A 276 9.57 -13.48 0.75
CA GLN A 276 8.70 -12.38 0.31
C GLN A 276 7.29 -12.85 -0.13
N ASP A 277 7.20 -13.90 -0.95
CA ASP A 277 5.91 -14.46 -1.42
C ASP A 277 5.01 -14.98 -0.29
N ARG A 278 5.63 -15.48 0.79
CA ARG A 278 4.92 -15.99 1.97
C ARG A 278 4.54 -14.84 2.88
N ALA A 279 5.43 -13.86 3.06
CA ALA A 279 5.18 -12.65 3.84
C ALA A 279 4.04 -11.80 3.26
N ALA A 280 3.83 -11.87 1.93
CA ALA A 280 2.65 -11.29 1.30
C ALA A 280 1.33 -11.93 1.77
N LYS A 281 1.35 -13.21 2.18
CA LYS A 281 0.16 -14.02 2.51
C LYS A 281 -0.10 -14.18 4.01
N VAL A 282 0.96 -14.26 4.81
CA VAL A 282 0.92 -14.48 6.27
C VAL A 282 1.94 -13.57 6.96
N ALA A 283 1.73 -13.28 8.24
CA ALA A 283 2.71 -12.55 9.04
C ALA A 283 3.70 -13.52 9.69
N PHE A 284 4.95 -13.11 9.88
CA PHE A 284 6.01 -13.92 10.49
C PHE A 284 6.53 -13.29 11.77
N SER A 285 6.84 -14.13 12.76
CA SER A 285 7.53 -13.74 13.98
C SER A 285 9.02 -13.41 13.72
N LYS A 286 9.71 -12.97 14.77
CA LYS A 286 11.17 -13.05 14.87
C LYS A 286 11.63 -14.52 14.72
N SER A 287 12.88 -14.69 14.30
CA SER A 287 13.51 -16.02 14.15
C SER A 287 13.53 -16.76 15.49
N TYR A 288 13.13 -18.03 15.51
CA TYR A 288 13.23 -18.91 16.68
C TYR A 288 14.30 -20.00 16.53
N ASP A 289 14.80 -20.22 15.31
CA ASP A 289 15.86 -21.18 15.00
C ASP A 289 16.47 -20.84 13.63
N GLU A 290 17.64 -21.39 13.34
CA GLU A 290 18.31 -21.26 12.04
C GLU A 290 18.41 -22.63 11.36
N SER A 291 18.13 -22.68 10.06
CA SER A 291 18.27 -23.88 9.23
C SER A 291 19.25 -23.64 8.09
N THR A 292 20.09 -24.63 7.85
CA THR A 292 21.07 -24.61 6.75
C THR A 292 20.63 -25.59 5.67
N GLU A 293 20.46 -25.10 4.45
CA GLU A 293 20.23 -25.94 3.27
C GLU A 293 21.56 -26.52 2.80
N ARG A 294 21.58 -27.84 2.58
CA ARG A 294 22.76 -28.60 2.18
C ARG A 294 22.44 -29.52 1.00
N LEU A 295 23.50 -29.96 0.33
CA LEU A 295 23.44 -30.92 -0.77
C LEU A 295 23.67 -32.33 -0.25
N VAL A 296 22.77 -33.25 -0.59
CA VAL A 296 22.90 -34.68 -0.36
C VAL A 296 23.20 -35.38 -1.69
N VAL A 297 24.19 -36.26 -1.72
CA VAL A 297 24.63 -37.01 -2.91
C VAL A 297 24.89 -38.47 -2.57
N ARG A 298 25.03 -39.31 -3.61
CA ARG A 298 25.59 -40.66 -3.44
C ARG A 298 27.10 -40.57 -3.22
N LYS A 299 27.62 -41.39 -2.29
CA LYS A 299 29.06 -41.51 -2.06
C LYS A 299 29.78 -41.94 -3.34
N GLY A 300 30.85 -41.22 -3.69
CA GLY A 300 31.63 -41.49 -4.90
C GLY A 300 30.96 -41.05 -6.21
N SER A 301 29.91 -40.23 -6.15
CA SER A 301 29.26 -39.65 -7.34
C SER A 301 30.14 -38.66 -8.12
N GLY A 302 31.23 -38.16 -7.51
CA GLY A 302 32.08 -37.13 -8.08
C GLY A 302 31.52 -35.70 -7.98
N ILE A 303 30.34 -35.54 -7.38
CA ILE A 303 29.70 -34.24 -7.11
C ILE A 303 30.18 -33.75 -5.74
N ALA A 304 30.97 -32.68 -5.72
CA ALA A 304 31.57 -32.13 -4.50
C ALA A 304 31.03 -30.76 -4.12
N LYS A 305 30.40 -30.05 -5.05
CA LYS A 305 29.82 -28.70 -4.84
C LYS A 305 28.65 -28.45 -5.77
N LEU A 306 27.87 -27.42 -5.47
CA LEU A 306 26.64 -27.13 -6.21
C LEU A 306 26.85 -26.84 -7.71
N ALA A 307 28.00 -26.28 -8.10
CA ALA A 307 28.34 -26.01 -9.50
C ALA A 307 28.42 -27.29 -10.35
N ASP A 308 28.69 -28.44 -9.73
CA ASP A 308 28.80 -29.74 -10.38
C ASP A 308 27.42 -30.30 -10.78
N LEU A 309 26.32 -29.70 -10.28
CA LEU A 309 24.94 -30.12 -10.54
C LEU A 309 24.38 -29.61 -11.89
N ASN A 310 25.12 -28.80 -12.63
CA ASN A 310 24.70 -28.39 -13.97
C ASN A 310 24.61 -29.63 -14.88
N GLY A 311 23.49 -29.76 -15.60
CA GLY A 311 23.19 -30.94 -16.43
C GLY A 311 22.71 -32.18 -15.67
N HIS A 312 22.65 -32.14 -14.33
CA HIS A 312 22.25 -33.27 -13.49
C HIS A 312 20.80 -33.14 -12.99
N ARG A 313 20.17 -34.27 -12.67
CA ARG A 313 18.82 -34.30 -12.10
C ARG A 313 18.90 -34.01 -10.61
N VAL A 314 18.25 -32.95 -10.15
CA VAL A 314 18.35 -32.53 -8.75
C VAL A 314 16.99 -32.54 -8.07
N GLY A 315 16.86 -33.35 -7.03
CA GLY A 315 15.64 -33.43 -6.24
C GLY A 315 15.44 -32.22 -5.34
N TYR A 316 14.17 -31.86 -5.13
CA TYR A 316 13.74 -30.96 -4.06
C TYR A 316 12.31 -31.30 -3.62
N VAL A 317 11.93 -30.93 -2.39
CA VAL A 317 10.58 -31.18 -1.88
C VAL A 317 9.62 -30.05 -2.28
N ARG A 318 8.40 -30.37 -2.73
CA ARG A 318 7.38 -29.35 -3.07
C ARG A 318 7.08 -28.43 -1.89
N GLY A 319 6.88 -27.15 -2.18
CA GLY A 319 6.65 -26.13 -1.15
C GLY A 319 7.91 -25.72 -0.37
N SER A 320 9.06 -26.35 -0.60
CA SER A 320 10.37 -25.89 -0.11
C SER A 320 10.90 -24.71 -0.93
N VAL A 321 12.00 -24.15 -0.47
CA VAL A 321 12.71 -23.03 -1.09
C VAL A 321 13.87 -23.49 -1.99
N ALA A 322 14.26 -24.76 -1.90
CA ALA A 322 15.35 -25.38 -2.66
C ALA A 322 15.23 -25.17 -4.18
N ASN A 323 14.02 -25.14 -4.74
CA ASN A 323 13.82 -24.85 -6.17
C ASN A 323 14.35 -23.46 -6.58
N ARG A 324 14.21 -22.46 -5.70
CA ARG A 324 14.75 -21.12 -5.93
C ARG A 324 16.26 -21.09 -5.76
N THR A 325 16.79 -21.83 -4.78
CA THR A 325 18.23 -22.00 -4.61
C THR A 325 18.85 -22.63 -5.85
N LEU A 326 18.23 -23.67 -6.40
CA LEU A 326 18.63 -24.30 -7.66
C LEU A 326 18.62 -23.32 -8.82
N ALA A 327 17.52 -22.58 -9.01
CA ALA A 327 17.43 -21.58 -10.08
C ALA A 327 18.51 -20.48 -9.97
N ARG A 328 18.90 -20.11 -8.75
CA ARG A 328 19.91 -19.07 -8.48
C ARG A 328 21.35 -19.57 -8.64
N LEU A 329 21.65 -20.73 -8.09
CA LEU A 329 23.02 -21.20 -7.90
C LEU A 329 23.45 -22.33 -8.86
N ALA A 330 22.49 -23.07 -9.43
CA ALA A 330 22.72 -24.12 -10.44
C ALA A 330 21.65 -24.04 -11.55
N PRO A 331 21.61 -22.95 -12.34
CA PRO A 331 20.52 -22.65 -13.27
C PRO A 331 20.37 -23.67 -14.41
N ASN A 332 21.43 -24.43 -14.72
CA ASN A 332 21.41 -25.47 -15.76
C ASN A 332 21.17 -26.88 -15.18
N SER A 333 20.79 -27.00 -13.91
CA SER A 333 20.35 -28.26 -13.32
C SER A 333 18.97 -28.67 -13.84
N MET A 334 18.63 -29.95 -13.71
CA MET A 334 17.33 -30.51 -14.10
C MET A 334 16.48 -30.79 -12.84
N PRO A 335 15.73 -29.82 -12.30
CA PRO A 335 15.02 -29.98 -11.05
C PRO A 335 13.92 -31.06 -11.13
N ARG A 336 13.76 -31.81 -10.03
CA ARG A 336 12.78 -32.90 -9.86
C ARG A 336 12.04 -32.73 -8.53
N PRO A 337 10.72 -32.41 -8.57
CA PRO A 337 9.94 -32.23 -7.35
C PRO A 337 9.54 -33.58 -6.73
N PHE A 338 9.61 -33.66 -5.40
CA PHE A 338 9.14 -34.78 -4.59
C PHE A 338 8.14 -34.31 -3.52
N GLU A 339 7.26 -35.21 -3.07
CA GLU A 339 6.28 -34.89 -2.02
C GLU A 339 6.90 -34.97 -0.61
N THR A 340 7.87 -35.86 -0.40
CA THR A 340 8.50 -36.10 0.90
C THR A 340 10.02 -36.19 0.76
N HIS A 341 10.74 -35.90 1.84
CA HIS A 341 12.19 -36.09 1.91
C HIS A 341 12.57 -37.57 1.77
N HIS A 342 11.75 -38.48 2.30
CA HIS A 342 11.95 -39.93 2.19
C HIS A 342 11.96 -40.39 0.72
N ASN A 343 10.94 -40.02 -0.07
CA ASN A 343 10.86 -40.40 -1.48
C ASN A 343 12.02 -39.80 -2.31
N ALA A 344 12.49 -38.61 -1.94
CA ALA A 344 13.62 -37.98 -2.60
C ALA A 344 14.94 -38.69 -2.30
N LEU A 345 15.15 -39.13 -1.05
CA LEU A 345 16.33 -39.92 -0.66
C LEU A 345 16.32 -41.30 -1.32
N GLU A 346 15.18 -42.00 -1.37
CA GLU A 346 15.05 -43.27 -2.11
C GLU A 346 15.36 -43.10 -3.60
N ALA A 347 14.86 -42.02 -4.23
CA ALA A 347 15.14 -41.73 -5.63
C ALA A 347 16.63 -41.38 -5.87
N LEU A 348 17.28 -40.75 -4.88
CA LEU A 348 18.72 -40.49 -4.91
C LEU A 348 19.51 -41.80 -4.78
N GLU A 349 19.11 -42.73 -3.91
CA GLU A 349 19.75 -44.05 -3.81
C GLU A 349 19.57 -44.87 -5.08
N ALA A 350 18.38 -44.85 -5.66
CA ALA A 350 18.02 -45.61 -6.86
C ALA A 350 18.64 -45.05 -8.17
N GLY A 351 19.37 -43.94 -8.13
CA GLY A 351 19.98 -43.37 -9.35
C GLY A 351 19.04 -42.55 -10.22
N TRP A 352 17.83 -42.23 -9.74
CA TRP A 352 16.82 -41.48 -10.50
C TRP A 352 17.05 -39.97 -10.47
N ILE A 353 17.71 -39.49 -9.42
CA ILE A 353 18.29 -38.15 -9.31
C ILE A 353 19.76 -38.29 -8.91
N ASP A 354 20.54 -37.24 -9.13
CA ASP A 354 21.99 -37.22 -8.98
C ASP A 354 22.44 -36.38 -7.77
N GLY A 355 21.58 -35.46 -7.30
CA GLY A 355 21.70 -34.77 -6.02
C GLY A 355 20.34 -34.38 -5.44
N PHE A 356 20.28 -34.06 -4.15
CA PHE A 356 19.07 -33.64 -3.46
C PHE A 356 19.37 -32.46 -2.53
N LEU A 357 18.64 -31.34 -2.69
CA LEU A 357 18.75 -30.20 -1.77
C LEU A 357 17.74 -30.34 -0.65
N ALA A 358 18.22 -30.26 0.59
CA ALA A 358 17.38 -30.33 1.77
C ALA A 358 17.99 -29.59 2.96
N ASP A 359 17.13 -29.20 3.89
CA ASP A 359 17.54 -28.65 5.19
C ASP A 359 18.21 -29.74 6.03
N GLU A 360 19.39 -29.43 6.59
CA GLU A 360 20.20 -30.36 7.40
C GLU A 360 19.39 -30.99 8.56
N VAL A 361 18.49 -30.20 9.15
CA VAL A 361 17.63 -30.62 10.27
C VAL A 361 16.64 -31.69 9.85
N ARG A 362 16.13 -31.60 8.62
CA ARG A 362 15.17 -32.57 8.06
C ARG A 362 15.87 -33.86 7.65
N ILE A 363 17.06 -33.75 7.09
CA ILE A 363 17.89 -34.91 6.77
C ILE A 363 18.28 -35.68 8.04
N ALA A 364 18.66 -34.98 9.11
CA ALA A 364 18.95 -35.60 10.40
C ALA A 364 17.74 -36.37 10.98
N HIS A 365 16.50 -35.93 10.67
CA HIS A 365 15.28 -36.61 11.12
C HIS A 365 14.94 -37.85 10.27
N VAL A 366 15.05 -37.76 8.94
CA VAL A 366 14.73 -38.88 8.04
C VAL A 366 15.81 -39.97 8.10
N GLY A 367 17.05 -39.57 8.41
CA GLY A 367 18.21 -40.45 8.42
C GLY A 367 18.79 -40.63 7.00
N LEU A 368 20.13 -40.68 6.93
CA LEU A 368 20.84 -41.03 5.70
C LEU A 368 21.29 -42.47 5.77
N SER A 369 21.11 -43.21 4.68
CA SER A 369 21.72 -44.55 4.56
C SER A 369 23.24 -44.44 4.45
N SER A 370 23.92 -45.56 4.62
CA SER A 370 25.38 -45.65 4.49
C SER A 370 25.89 -45.30 3.08
N SER A 371 25.03 -45.35 2.06
CA SER A 371 25.34 -45.10 0.65
C SER A 371 25.28 -43.62 0.24
N LEU A 372 24.65 -42.78 1.07
CA LEU A 372 24.51 -41.35 0.86
C LEU A 372 25.47 -40.56 1.75
N GLU A 373 25.81 -39.35 1.32
CA GLU A 373 26.52 -38.37 2.13
C GLU A 373 25.91 -36.98 1.94
N MET A 374 25.92 -36.20 3.01
CA MET A 374 25.57 -34.78 2.99
C MET A 374 26.87 -33.98 3.01
N LEU A 375 26.98 -33.03 2.09
CA LEU A 375 28.20 -32.25 1.95
C LEU A 375 28.26 -31.14 3.02
N ASP A 376 29.49 -30.85 3.47
CA ASP A 376 29.74 -29.92 4.55
C ASP A 376 29.57 -28.44 4.15
N ASP A 377 29.57 -28.14 2.86
CA ASP A 377 29.39 -26.78 2.35
C ASP A 377 27.94 -26.29 2.55
N PRO A 378 27.72 -25.24 3.37
CA PRO A 378 26.40 -24.64 3.52
C PRO A 378 26.01 -23.89 2.23
N LEU A 379 24.82 -24.17 1.70
CA LEU A 379 24.34 -23.52 0.47
C LEU A 379 23.58 -22.22 0.77
N ASP A 380 22.81 -22.24 1.85
CA ASP A 380 22.00 -21.12 2.29
C ASP A 380 21.65 -21.30 3.76
N GLN A 381 21.89 -20.27 4.58
CA GLN A 381 21.53 -20.26 6.00
C GLN A 381 20.33 -19.35 6.19
N ARG A 382 19.30 -19.83 6.89
CA ARG A 382 17.99 -19.17 6.92
C ARG A 382 17.36 -19.22 8.29
N ASP A 383 16.79 -18.08 8.66
CA ASP A 383 15.92 -17.94 9.82
C ASP A 383 14.62 -18.73 9.65
N CYS A 384 14.24 -19.46 10.68
CA CYS A 384 12.93 -20.08 10.85
C CYS A 384 12.05 -19.20 11.72
N ALA A 385 10.85 -18.87 11.23
CA ALA A 385 9.91 -18.02 11.95
C ALA A 385 8.54 -18.70 12.07
N VAL A 386 7.80 -18.35 13.14
CA VAL A 386 6.41 -18.77 13.31
C VAL A 386 5.54 -17.94 12.38
N ALA A 387 4.67 -18.60 11.62
CA ALA A 387 3.71 -17.90 10.78
C ALA A 387 2.37 -17.74 11.50
N VAL A 388 1.76 -16.56 11.35
CA VAL A 388 0.47 -16.18 11.91
C VAL A 388 -0.39 -15.60 10.79
N ALA A 389 -1.71 -15.82 10.83
CA ALA A 389 -2.62 -15.22 9.86
C ALA A 389 -2.52 -13.68 9.86
N ARG A 390 -2.58 -13.05 8.67
CA ARG A 390 -2.60 -11.58 8.57
C ARG A 390 -3.84 -11.03 9.30
N GLY A 391 -3.68 -9.87 9.94
CA GLY A 391 -4.75 -9.24 10.71
C GLY A 391 -4.86 -9.71 12.18
N LYS A 392 -3.92 -10.53 12.67
CA LYS A 392 -3.81 -10.94 14.09
C LYS A 392 -2.56 -10.34 14.78
N PRO A 393 -2.40 -9.00 14.86
CA PRO A 393 -1.19 -8.37 15.39
C PRO A 393 -0.95 -8.65 16.87
N ASP A 394 -2.01 -8.81 17.66
CA ASP A 394 -1.95 -9.15 19.09
C ASP A 394 -1.35 -10.54 19.31
N LEU A 395 -1.75 -11.53 18.50
CA LEU A 395 -1.20 -12.88 18.54
C LEU A 395 0.27 -12.90 18.07
N LEU A 396 0.59 -12.15 17.01
CA LEU A 396 1.97 -12.06 16.51
C LEU A 396 2.92 -11.43 17.53
N ASN A 397 2.48 -10.37 18.22
CA ASN A 397 3.26 -9.71 19.26
C ASN A 397 3.51 -10.65 20.45
N LEU A 398 2.50 -11.42 20.84
CA LEU A 398 2.66 -12.46 21.87
C LEU A 398 3.71 -13.49 21.45
N VAL A 399 3.62 -14.02 20.23
CA VAL A 399 4.60 -14.99 19.72
C VAL A 399 6.00 -14.40 19.72
N ASN A 400 6.18 -13.15 19.28
CA ASN A 400 7.47 -12.46 19.32
C ASN A 400 8.04 -12.32 20.73
N ALA A 401 7.20 -12.03 21.72
CA ALA A 401 7.62 -11.90 23.11
C ALA A 401 8.00 -13.25 23.73
N VAL A 402 7.29 -14.34 23.37
CA VAL A 402 7.65 -15.71 23.77
C VAL A 402 8.98 -16.12 23.12
N VAL A 403 9.16 -15.89 21.82
CA VAL A 403 10.40 -16.20 21.10
C VAL A 403 11.60 -15.45 21.70
N ALA A 404 11.41 -14.20 22.11
CA ALA A 404 12.49 -13.41 22.70
C ALA A 404 12.76 -13.72 24.19
N GLY A 405 11.88 -14.46 24.86
CA GLY A 405 11.94 -14.65 26.32
C GLY A 405 11.57 -13.40 27.13
N ASP A 406 11.01 -12.38 26.50
CA ASP A 406 10.77 -11.05 27.05
C ASP A 406 9.45 -10.91 27.83
N LEU A 407 8.71 -12.01 28.04
CA LEU A 407 7.41 -11.98 28.70
C LEU A 407 7.42 -12.73 30.05
N PRO A 408 7.40 -12.01 31.20
CA PRO A 408 7.31 -12.61 32.52
C PRO A 408 6.08 -13.52 32.66
N ALA A 409 6.20 -14.57 33.47
CA ALA A 409 5.08 -15.45 33.78
C ALA A 409 3.96 -14.67 34.51
N GLY A 410 2.71 -14.83 34.05
CA GLY A 410 1.55 -14.15 34.64
C GLY A 410 1.24 -12.75 34.07
N THR A 411 2.01 -12.23 33.11
CA THR A 411 1.65 -10.98 32.42
C THR A 411 0.32 -11.15 31.66
N PRO A 412 -0.70 -10.30 31.93
CA PRO A 412 -1.98 -10.37 31.23
C PRO A 412 -1.80 -10.09 29.73
N VAL A 413 -2.29 -11.00 28.89
CA VAL A 413 -2.31 -10.83 27.43
C VAL A 413 -3.74 -10.55 26.96
N HIS A 414 -3.89 -9.51 26.14
CA HIS A 414 -5.16 -8.99 25.66
C HIS A 414 -5.13 -8.76 24.15
N GLY A 415 -6.28 -8.91 23.49
CA GLY A 415 -6.42 -8.69 22.06
C GLY A 415 -7.54 -9.51 21.45
N ARG A 416 -8.11 -9.04 20.33
CA ARG A 416 -9.26 -9.69 19.68
C ARG A 416 -8.97 -11.14 19.28
N SER A 417 -7.76 -11.42 18.79
CA SER A 417 -7.37 -12.77 18.36
C SER A 417 -7.15 -13.68 19.57
N ILE A 418 -6.55 -13.15 20.63
CA ILE A 418 -6.33 -13.87 21.90
C ILE A 418 -7.67 -14.22 22.57
N GLU A 419 -8.62 -13.29 22.60
CA GLU A 419 -9.97 -13.52 23.15
C GLU A 419 -10.75 -14.57 22.35
N ALA A 420 -10.61 -14.57 21.02
CA ALA A 420 -11.20 -15.60 20.15
C ALA A 420 -10.59 -16.99 20.39
N ILE A 421 -9.29 -17.08 20.68
CA ILE A 421 -8.62 -18.33 21.05
C ILE A 421 -9.10 -18.80 22.42
N ARG A 422 -9.22 -17.89 23.40
CA ARG A 422 -9.73 -18.20 24.74
C ARG A 422 -11.16 -18.72 24.71
N SER A 423 -12.06 -18.07 23.96
CA SER A 423 -13.45 -18.48 23.87
C SER A 423 -13.62 -19.85 23.22
N ARG A 424 -12.72 -20.21 22.30
CA ARG A 424 -12.65 -21.55 21.69
C ARG A 424 -12.05 -22.61 22.63
N GLY A 425 -11.30 -22.20 23.64
CA GLY A 425 -10.77 -23.11 24.67
C GLY A 425 -9.53 -23.91 24.27
N HIS A 426 -8.88 -23.63 23.14
CA HIS A 426 -7.59 -24.20 22.76
C HIS A 426 -6.91 -23.35 21.67
N LEU A 427 -5.59 -23.44 21.54
CA LEU A 427 -4.78 -22.86 20.47
C LEU A 427 -4.54 -23.90 19.37
N ARG A 428 -4.86 -23.63 18.10
CA ARG A 428 -4.55 -24.56 17.00
C ARG A 428 -3.19 -24.24 16.39
N VAL A 429 -2.31 -25.22 16.35
CA VAL A 429 -0.93 -25.07 15.86
C VAL A 429 -0.65 -26.07 14.76
N GLY A 430 -0.35 -25.56 13.57
CA GLY A 430 0.09 -26.38 12.45
C GLY A 430 1.55 -26.77 12.60
N VAL A 431 1.83 -28.07 12.55
CA VAL A 431 3.17 -28.67 12.57
C VAL A 431 3.34 -29.59 11.35
N THR A 432 4.56 -30.04 11.08
CA THR A 432 4.87 -30.85 9.88
C THR A 432 5.53 -32.18 10.22
N PHE A 433 5.30 -32.63 11.44
CA PHE A 433 5.75 -33.88 12.03
C PHE A 433 4.63 -34.38 12.94
N ASP A 434 4.60 -35.67 13.22
CA ASP A 434 3.67 -36.22 14.21
C ASP A 434 4.12 -35.81 15.62
N PRO A 435 3.35 -34.96 16.33
CA PRO A 435 3.73 -34.51 17.67
C PRO A 435 3.71 -35.65 18.71
N ASN A 436 3.10 -36.79 18.38
CA ASN A 436 3.00 -37.95 19.28
C ASN A 436 4.01 -39.07 18.95
N ALA A 437 4.98 -38.82 18.06
CA ALA A 437 5.98 -39.83 17.73
C ALA A 437 6.83 -40.22 18.95
N ASP A 438 7.09 -41.53 19.11
CA ASP A 438 7.83 -42.09 20.26
C ASP A 438 9.23 -41.50 20.44
N SER A 439 9.84 -41.00 19.36
CA SER A 439 11.11 -40.30 19.40
C SER A 439 11.10 -39.07 18.49
N LEU A 440 11.41 -37.91 19.07
CA LEU A 440 11.50 -36.63 18.36
C LEU A 440 12.90 -36.03 18.55
N PRO A 441 13.53 -35.48 17.48
CA PRO A 441 14.73 -34.67 17.60
C PRO A 441 14.52 -33.47 18.52
N GLU A 442 15.56 -33.06 19.26
CA GLU A 442 15.50 -31.92 20.20
C GLU A 442 14.96 -30.64 19.56
N ARG A 443 15.27 -30.38 18.29
CA ARG A 443 14.73 -29.22 17.56
C ARG A 443 13.21 -29.26 17.36
N LEU A 444 12.60 -30.43 17.15
CA LEU A 444 11.14 -30.53 17.03
C LEU A 444 10.45 -30.46 18.40
N LYS A 445 11.11 -30.95 19.45
CA LYS A 445 10.66 -30.73 20.83
C LYS A 445 10.61 -29.24 21.19
N LYS A 446 11.56 -28.43 20.69
CA LYS A 446 11.52 -26.96 20.84
C LYS A 446 10.29 -26.34 20.18
N GLU A 447 9.82 -26.87 19.04
CA GLU A 447 8.61 -26.36 18.38
C GLU A 447 7.34 -26.66 19.18
N ILE A 448 7.24 -27.87 19.75
CA ILE A 448 6.16 -28.24 20.70
C ILE A 448 6.21 -27.33 21.93
N GLU A 449 7.40 -27.17 22.53
CA GLU A 449 7.59 -26.36 23.72
C GLU A 449 7.26 -24.88 23.45
N LEU A 450 7.63 -24.34 22.29
CA LEU A 450 7.27 -22.99 21.86
C LEU A 450 5.74 -22.84 21.74
N ALA A 451 5.05 -23.82 21.14
CA ALA A 451 3.60 -23.83 21.05
C ALA A 451 2.93 -23.85 22.43
N GLU A 452 3.42 -24.71 23.33
CA GLU A 452 2.94 -24.81 24.71
C GLU A 452 3.18 -23.54 25.50
N GLN A 453 4.32 -22.86 25.34
CA GLN A 453 4.58 -21.57 25.98
C GLN A 453 3.61 -20.48 25.49
N VAL A 454 3.31 -20.43 24.19
CA VAL A 454 2.29 -19.51 23.66
C VAL A 454 0.91 -19.84 24.25
N GLY A 455 0.54 -21.12 24.28
CA GLY A 455 -0.70 -21.59 24.89
C GLY A 455 -0.80 -21.23 26.38
N GLU A 456 0.25 -21.51 27.15
CA GLU A 456 0.36 -21.20 28.58
C GLU A 456 0.18 -19.70 28.85
N ARG A 457 0.73 -18.83 27.99
CA ARG A 457 0.51 -17.38 28.12
C ARG A 457 -0.93 -16.96 27.83
N ILE A 458 -1.63 -17.63 26.91
CA ILE A 458 -3.03 -17.33 26.60
C ILE A 458 -3.97 -17.81 27.72
N PHE A 459 -3.79 -19.05 28.18
CA PHE A 459 -4.72 -19.74 29.09
C PHE A 459 -4.30 -19.74 30.56
N GLY A 460 -3.07 -19.33 30.88
CA GLY A 460 -2.50 -19.36 32.23
C GLY A 460 -1.99 -20.73 32.66
N GLN A 461 -2.11 -21.76 31.82
CA GLN A 461 -1.69 -23.14 32.09
C GLN A 461 -1.42 -23.90 30.78
N ARG A 462 -0.61 -24.96 30.85
CA ARG A 462 -0.27 -25.84 29.71
C ARG A 462 -1.41 -26.79 29.33
N GLY A 463 -1.30 -27.44 28.17
CA GLY A 463 -2.23 -28.48 27.72
C GLY A 463 -3.45 -27.95 26.96
N PHE A 464 -3.41 -26.69 26.53
CA PHE A 464 -4.47 -26.04 25.74
C PHE A 464 -4.05 -25.87 24.27
N VAL A 465 -3.08 -26.65 23.80
CA VAL A 465 -2.60 -26.63 22.41
C VAL A 465 -3.15 -27.86 21.68
N GLN A 466 -3.76 -27.62 20.52
CA GLN A 466 -4.18 -28.64 19.57
C GLN A 466 -3.27 -28.59 18.35
N PHE A 467 -2.53 -29.65 18.11
CA PHE A 467 -1.64 -29.76 16.96
C PHE A 467 -2.39 -30.30 15.73
N GLU A 468 -2.16 -29.68 14.58
CA GLU A 468 -2.63 -30.16 13.27
C GLU A 468 -1.44 -30.51 12.39
N LEU A 469 -1.41 -31.74 11.87
CA LEU A 469 -0.38 -32.18 10.94
C LEU A 469 -0.64 -31.60 9.55
N LEU A 470 0.33 -30.84 9.03
CA LEU A 470 0.27 -30.17 7.73
C LEU A 470 1.34 -30.71 6.78
N ARG A 471 1.01 -30.73 5.49
CA ARG A 471 2.01 -30.88 4.42
C ARG A 471 2.78 -29.57 4.20
N MET A 472 3.95 -29.67 3.56
CA MET A 472 4.85 -28.52 3.33
C MET A 472 4.20 -27.38 2.53
N ASP A 473 3.33 -27.73 1.59
CA ASP A 473 2.55 -26.85 0.70
C ASP A 473 1.28 -26.29 1.37
N GLU A 474 0.80 -26.92 2.44
CA GLU A 474 -0.39 -26.51 3.20
C GLU A 474 -0.08 -25.43 4.24
N ARG A 475 1.16 -25.34 4.74
CA ARG A 475 1.58 -24.43 5.82
C ARG A 475 1.09 -22.98 5.70
N VAL A 476 1.14 -22.40 4.51
CA VAL A 476 0.72 -21.01 4.31
C VAL A 476 -0.79 -20.92 4.08
N ASN A 477 -1.39 -21.94 3.47
CA ASN A 477 -2.80 -21.95 3.13
C ASN A 477 -3.70 -22.32 4.32
N SER A 478 -3.20 -23.08 5.30
CA SER A 478 -3.91 -23.41 6.55
C SER A 478 -4.16 -22.18 7.43
N LEU A 479 -3.29 -21.16 7.30
CA LEU A 479 -3.46 -19.85 7.91
C LEU A 479 -4.40 -18.92 7.14
N ARG A 480 -4.98 -19.39 6.02
CA ARG A 480 -5.96 -18.63 5.22
C ARG A 480 -7.34 -19.22 5.45
N SER A 481 -8.33 -18.35 5.64
CA SER A 481 -9.71 -18.81 5.81
C SER A 481 -10.36 -19.22 4.49
N TRP A 482 -11.29 -20.18 4.54
CA TRP A 482 -12.20 -20.52 3.43
C TRP A 482 -13.01 -19.31 2.95
N LEU A 483 -13.33 -18.36 3.83
CA LEU A 483 -14.00 -17.10 3.46
C LEU A 483 -13.11 -16.15 2.62
N HIS A 484 -11.82 -16.45 2.41
CA HIS A 484 -10.98 -15.75 1.43
C HIS A 484 -11.59 -15.80 0.02
N PHE A 485 -12.44 -16.79 -0.28
CA PHE A 485 -13.20 -16.82 -1.53
C PHE A 485 -14.09 -15.57 -1.72
N PHE A 486 -14.62 -15.00 -0.62
CA PHE A 486 -15.40 -13.77 -0.63
C PHE A 486 -14.53 -12.51 -0.49
N GLU A 487 -13.22 -12.64 -0.26
CA GLU A 487 -12.33 -11.49 -0.09
C GLU A 487 -12.33 -10.55 -1.31
N PRO A 488 -12.34 -11.03 -2.57
CA PRO A 488 -12.52 -10.16 -3.73
C PRO A 488 -13.83 -9.37 -3.66
N VAL A 489 -14.92 -9.98 -3.22
CA VAL A 489 -16.22 -9.32 -3.06
C VAL A 489 -16.18 -8.27 -1.96
N LEU A 490 -15.53 -8.57 -0.83
CA LEU A 490 -15.37 -7.63 0.29
C LEU A 490 -14.45 -6.46 -0.08
N ARG A 491 -13.35 -6.72 -0.80
CA ARG A 491 -12.50 -5.70 -1.40
C ARG A 491 -13.29 -4.84 -2.37
N ILE A 492 -14.12 -5.43 -3.23
CA ILE A 492 -15.02 -4.68 -4.12
C ILE A 492 -16.00 -3.83 -3.31
N CYS A 493 -16.69 -4.39 -2.32
CA CYS A 493 -17.61 -3.63 -1.46
C CYS A 493 -16.93 -2.48 -0.73
N SER A 494 -15.64 -2.61 -0.45
CA SER A 494 -14.87 -1.64 0.28
C SER A 494 -14.21 -0.57 -0.61
N VAL A 495 -13.71 -0.97 -1.78
CA VAL A 495 -13.37 -0.06 -2.90
C VAL A 495 -14.61 0.76 -3.25
N VAL A 496 -15.74 0.09 -3.49
CA VAL A 496 -17.03 0.74 -3.70
C VAL A 496 -17.36 1.61 -2.51
N GLY A 497 -17.29 1.15 -1.25
CA GLY A 497 -17.54 1.94 -0.04
C GLY A 497 -16.69 3.21 0.12
N THR A 498 -15.47 3.19 -0.40
CA THR A 498 -14.57 4.37 -0.40
C THR A 498 -14.88 5.30 -1.56
N ILE A 499 -15.26 4.75 -2.71
CA ILE A 499 -15.85 5.47 -3.84
C ILE A 499 -17.26 6.01 -3.46
N LEU A 500 -18.00 5.36 -2.56
CA LEU A 500 -19.24 5.86 -1.97
C LEU A 500 -18.96 7.12 -1.11
N ASN A 501 -17.71 7.40 -0.74
CA ASN A 501 -17.37 8.66 -0.12
C ASN A 501 -16.99 9.73 -1.15
N SER A 502 -16.57 9.39 -2.38
CA SER A 502 -15.93 10.35 -3.31
C SER A 502 -16.84 11.40 -3.95
N ASN A 503 -18.15 11.42 -3.70
CA ASN A 503 -19.01 12.54 -4.13
C ASN A 503 -19.11 13.65 -3.07
N TRP A 504 -18.31 13.59 -2.00
CA TRP A 504 -18.36 14.56 -0.91
C TRP A 504 -18.08 16.00 -1.39
N TRP A 505 -17.25 16.20 -2.43
CA TRP A 505 -17.02 17.54 -3.01
C TRP A 505 -18.32 18.15 -3.53
N HIS A 506 -19.05 17.41 -4.36
CA HIS A 506 -20.33 17.84 -4.92
C HIS A 506 -21.36 18.05 -3.82
N LEU A 507 -21.44 17.13 -2.85
CA LEU A 507 -22.36 17.25 -1.72
C LEU A 507 -22.07 18.49 -0.86
N GLY A 508 -20.79 18.81 -0.62
CA GLY A 508 -20.38 20.02 0.09
C GLY A 508 -20.74 21.28 -0.68
N MET A 509 -20.44 21.33 -1.98
CA MET A 509 -20.81 22.45 -2.84
C MET A 509 -22.33 22.64 -2.97
N ALA A 510 -23.10 21.55 -2.91
CA ALA A 510 -24.56 21.59 -2.87
C ALA A 510 -25.16 21.91 -1.48
N GLY A 511 -24.33 22.10 -0.46
CA GLY A 511 -24.78 22.38 0.92
C GLY A 511 -25.44 21.19 1.62
N LYS A 512 -25.19 19.96 1.14
CA LYS A 512 -25.78 18.71 1.66
C LYS A 512 -24.86 17.94 2.60
N LEU A 513 -23.59 18.34 2.69
CA LEU A 513 -22.61 17.74 3.61
C LEU A 513 -22.74 18.39 5.00
N PRO A 514 -22.55 17.64 6.11
CA PRO A 514 -22.59 18.23 7.45
C PRO A 514 -21.59 19.37 7.66
N GLU A 515 -21.93 20.35 8.49
CA GLU A 515 -21.10 21.53 8.79
C GLU A 515 -19.72 21.20 9.38
N LEU A 516 -19.60 20.03 10.01
CA LEU A 516 -18.32 19.50 10.48
C LEU A 516 -17.32 19.40 9.32
N PHE A 517 -17.77 18.91 8.16
CA PHE A 517 -16.95 18.68 6.98
C PHE A 517 -16.97 19.85 6.00
N CYS A 518 -18.12 20.51 5.78
CA CYS A 518 -18.23 21.66 4.89
C CYS A 518 -19.00 22.79 5.61
N PRO A 519 -18.30 23.84 6.08
CA PRO A 519 -18.97 25.02 6.63
C PRO A 519 -19.98 25.61 5.64
N LYS A 520 -21.09 26.17 6.13
CA LYS A 520 -22.19 26.69 5.30
C LYS A 520 -21.74 27.73 4.29
N GLU A 521 -20.80 28.58 4.70
CA GLU A 521 -20.20 29.63 3.86
C GLU A 521 -19.39 29.10 2.68
N CYS A 522 -18.97 27.82 2.70
CA CYS A 522 -18.25 27.17 1.61
C CYS A 522 -19.18 26.60 0.53
N ALA A 523 -20.46 26.38 0.85
CA ALA A 523 -21.44 25.87 -0.11
C ALA A 523 -21.68 26.88 -1.24
N GLY A 524 -21.80 26.39 -2.48
CA GLY A 524 -22.01 27.22 -3.67
C GLY A 524 -20.81 28.08 -4.09
N GLN A 525 -19.65 27.96 -3.45
CA GLN A 525 -18.47 28.78 -3.74
C GLN A 525 -17.66 28.29 -4.94
N GLN A 526 -18.30 27.82 -6.01
CA GLN A 526 -17.63 27.24 -7.18
C GLN A 526 -18.27 27.74 -8.49
N ASP A 527 -17.45 28.22 -9.42
CA ASP A 527 -17.92 28.78 -10.70
C ASP A 527 -17.99 27.73 -11.82
N PHE A 528 -17.15 26.69 -11.76
CA PHE A 528 -17.15 25.56 -12.70
C PHE A 528 -16.54 24.31 -12.04
N VAL A 529 -16.84 23.13 -12.59
CA VAL A 529 -16.25 21.83 -12.17
C VAL A 529 -15.32 21.36 -13.28
N GLY A 530 -14.04 21.12 -12.96
CA GLY A 530 -13.17 20.31 -13.80
C GLY A 530 -13.50 18.83 -13.56
N LEU A 531 -13.53 18.02 -14.61
CA LEU A 531 -13.74 16.58 -14.48
C LEU A 531 -12.54 15.85 -15.08
N ASP A 532 -11.76 15.18 -14.24
CA ASP A 532 -10.82 14.18 -14.70
C ASP A 532 -11.60 12.88 -14.97
N TYR A 533 -11.82 12.63 -16.26
CA TYR A 533 -12.51 11.44 -16.75
C TYR A 533 -11.54 10.57 -17.54
N TYR A 534 -11.20 9.41 -16.99
CA TYR A 534 -10.33 8.45 -17.63
C TYR A 534 -11.14 7.62 -18.63
N TRP A 535 -10.98 7.91 -19.92
CA TRP A 535 -11.70 7.27 -21.03
C TRP A 535 -11.24 5.81 -21.20
N GLY A 536 -12.16 4.91 -21.55
CA GLY A 536 -11.83 3.55 -22.01
C GLY A 536 -12.23 2.38 -21.11
N ILE A 537 -12.99 2.62 -20.04
CA ILE A 537 -13.53 1.53 -19.22
C ILE A 537 -15.04 1.43 -19.49
N ASP A 538 -15.46 0.34 -20.12
CA ASP A 538 -16.86 -0.04 -20.08
C ASP A 538 -17.21 -0.33 -18.61
N SER A 539 -18.24 0.33 -18.08
CA SER A 539 -18.66 0.26 -16.66
C SER A 539 -18.93 -1.18 -16.16
N PHE A 540 -18.95 -2.17 -17.05
CA PHE A 540 -19.14 -3.58 -16.75
C PHE A 540 -17.84 -4.40 -16.66
N GLU A 541 -16.67 -3.86 -17.04
CA GLU A 541 -15.39 -4.59 -17.02
C GLU A 541 -14.52 -4.20 -15.80
N LEU A 542 -15.06 -4.41 -14.59
CA LEU A 542 -14.38 -4.14 -13.30
C LEU A 542 -12.98 -4.79 -13.17
N HIS A 543 -12.72 -5.90 -13.88
CA HIS A 543 -11.41 -6.55 -13.91
C HIS A 543 -10.31 -5.70 -14.58
N ARG A 544 -10.67 -4.83 -15.53
CA ARG A 544 -9.74 -3.90 -16.19
C ARG A 544 -9.42 -2.68 -15.35
N VAL A 545 -10.31 -2.31 -14.41
CA VAL A 545 -10.04 -1.25 -13.43
C VAL A 545 -8.86 -1.65 -12.54
N HIS A 546 -8.77 -2.92 -12.14
CA HIS A 546 -7.64 -3.42 -11.35
C HIS A 546 -6.32 -3.35 -12.14
N GLN A 547 -6.32 -3.82 -13.38
CA GLN A 547 -5.14 -3.78 -14.27
C GLN A 547 -4.68 -2.35 -14.58
N LEU A 548 -5.59 -1.39 -14.66
CA LEU A 548 -5.26 0.03 -14.86
C LEU A 548 -4.73 0.69 -13.59
N ILE A 549 -5.26 0.33 -12.41
CA ILE A 549 -4.70 0.76 -11.13
C ILE A 549 -3.28 0.20 -11.01
N ASP A 550 -3.06 -1.08 -11.30
CA ASP A 550 -1.73 -1.70 -11.30
C ASP A 550 -0.79 -1.02 -12.31
N ALA A 551 -1.25 -0.76 -13.54
CA ALA A 551 -0.47 -0.06 -14.56
C ALA A 551 -0.13 1.40 -14.18
N SER A 552 -1.09 2.13 -13.59
CA SER A 552 -0.87 3.50 -13.07
C SER A 552 0.12 3.54 -11.90
N MET A 553 0.25 2.41 -11.19
CA MET A 553 1.15 2.20 -10.07
C MET A 553 2.48 1.55 -10.49
N SER A 554 2.74 1.42 -11.80
CA SER A 554 3.93 0.76 -12.37
C SER A 554 4.14 -0.68 -11.87
N ARG A 555 3.06 -1.42 -11.65
CA ARG A 555 3.08 -2.85 -11.26
C ARG A 555 2.68 -3.76 -12.42
#